data_AF-A0A371K2J9-F1
#
_entry.id   AF-A0A371K2J9-F1
#
_cell.length_a   1.000
_cell.length_b   1.000
_cell.length_c   1.000
_cell.angle_alpha   90.00
_cell.angle_beta   90.00
_cell.angle_gamma   90.00
#
_symmetry.space_group_name_H-M   'P 1'
#
loop_
_entity.id
_entity.type
_entity.pdbx_description
1 polymer ?
#
loop_
_entity_poly.entity_id
_entity_poly.type
_entity_poly.pdbx_seq_one_letter_code
_entity_poly.pdbx_strand_id
1 'polypeptide(L)'
;MADYLKALNAGVAAAKKADANFLAINLVIHEASKQLSEATGQRLRLSKATATKRILPAPLEAIGLGATASLLMSASIRKAAAEIPYDALVLTVAGVPNGQLALCEWKEAQEGFPVSLKFSGKELTCRDKRSLEAGLMSVLSDADNGRQIDQLLRKAEIAVQSGEPNIIWVDEDEDLSPPAHLPRP
;
A
#
# COMPACT_ATOMS: atom_id res chain seq x y z
N MET A 1 -43.59 -0.77 -8.66
CA MET A 1 -43.23 -2.19 -8.42
C MET A 1 -41.74 -2.30 -8.72
N ALA A 2 -40.93 -2.87 -7.82
CA ALA A 2 -39.48 -2.92 -8.02
C ALA A 2 -39.13 -3.90 -9.15
N ASP A 3 -38.34 -3.46 -10.13
CA ASP A 3 -37.81 -4.32 -11.20
C ASP A 3 -36.52 -4.99 -10.74
N TYR A 4 -36.67 -6.09 -10.00
CA TYR A 4 -35.55 -6.86 -9.46
C TYR A 4 -34.58 -7.35 -10.54
N LEU A 5 -35.09 -7.69 -11.74
CA LEU A 5 -34.23 -8.07 -12.88
C LEU A 5 -33.35 -6.91 -13.37
N LYS A 6 -33.87 -5.68 -13.37
CA LYS A 6 -33.10 -4.49 -13.73
C LYS A 6 -32.01 -4.21 -12.70
N ALA A 7 -32.34 -4.34 -11.41
CA ALA A 7 -31.38 -4.18 -10.32
C ALA A 7 -30.27 -5.25 -10.36
N LEU A 8 -30.63 -6.52 -10.64
CA LEU A 8 -29.67 -7.62 -10.78
C LEU A 8 -28.71 -7.38 -11.96
N ASN A 9 -29.24 -7.04 -13.13
CA ASN A 9 -28.43 -6.74 -14.32
C ASN A 9 -27.51 -5.54 -14.09
N ALA A 10 -27.98 -4.51 -13.37
CA ALA A 10 -27.16 -3.38 -12.98
C ALA A 10 -26.01 -3.80 -12.04
N GLY A 11 -26.28 -4.67 -11.06
CA GLY A 11 -25.26 -5.22 -10.16
C GLY A 11 -24.19 -6.03 -10.90
N VAL A 12 -24.60 -6.91 -11.83
CA VAL A 12 -23.66 -7.71 -12.64
C VAL A 12 -22.82 -6.81 -13.55
N ALA A 13 -23.40 -5.77 -14.14
CA ALA A 13 -22.66 -4.82 -14.96
C ALA A 13 -21.65 -4.01 -14.13
N ALA A 14 -22.02 -3.60 -12.92
CA ALA A 14 -21.13 -2.91 -12.00
C ALA A 14 -19.95 -3.79 -11.58
N ALA A 15 -20.19 -5.07 -11.28
CA ALA A 15 -19.13 -6.03 -10.94
C ALA A 15 -18.11 -6.18 -12.09
N LYS A 16 -18.59 -6.40 -13.32
CA LYS A 16 -17.71 -6.50 -14.50
C LYS A 16 -16.86 -5.25 -14.72
N LYS A 17 -17.45 -4.07 -14.46
CA LYS A 17 -16.73 -2.79 -14.56
C LYS A 17 -15.67 -2.67 -13.47
N ALA A 18 -15.99 -3.09 -12.24
CA ALA A 18 -15.04 -3.11 -11.14
C ALA A 18 -13.86 -4.04 -11.45
N ASP A 19 -14.10 -5.24 -11.94
CA ASP A 19 -13.05 -6.20 -12.33
C ASP A 19 -12.10 -5.60 -13.38
N ALA A 20 -12.65 -4.97 -14.41
CA ALA A 20 -11.85 -4.29 -15.44
C ALA A 20 -11.00 -3.14 -14.87
N ASN A 21 -11.54 -2.39 -13.91
CA ASN A 21 -10.82 -1.31 -13.24
C ASN A 21 -9.69 -1.84 -12.36
N PHE A 22 -9.93 -2.89 -11.56
CA PHE A 22 -8.91 -3.51 -10.73
C PHE A 22 -7.77 -4.09 -11.57
N LEU A 23 -8.09 -4.75 -12.68
CA LEU A 23 -7.08 -5.21 -13.64
C LEU A 23 -6.24 -4.07 -14.18
N ALA A 24 -6.86 -2.96 -14.56
CA ALA A 24 -6.14 -1.79 -15.05
C ALA A 24 -5.20 -1.19 -13.99
N ILE A 25 -5.64 -1.11 -12.73
CA ILE A 25 -4.83 -0.64 -11.60
C ILE A 25 -3.63 -1.57 -11.37
N ASN A 26 -3.87 -2.89 -11.31
CA ASN A 26 -2.81 -3.87 -11.08
C ASN A 26 -1.78 -3.87 -12.21
N LEU A 27 -2.21 -3.70 -13.46
CA LEU A 27 -1.30 -3.57 -14.60
C LEU A 27 -0.39 -2.33 -14.47
N VAL A 28 -0.92 -1.18 -14.04
CA VAL A 28 -0.12 0.03 -13.81
C VAL A 28 0.93 -0.19 -12.74
N ILE A 29 0.53 -0.81 -11.62
CA ILE A 29 1.45 -1.09 -10.50
C ILE A 29 2.52 -2.09 -10.93
N HIS A 30 2.14 -3.13 -11.65
CA HIS A 30 3.06 -4.14 -12.18
C HIS A 30 4.06 -3.55 -13.16
N GLU A 31 3.60 -2.70 -14.09
CA GLU A 31 4.46 -2.01 -15.06
C GLU A 31 5.45 -1.06 -14.36
N ALA A 32 4.97 -0.27 -13.38
CA ALA A 32 5.83 0.59 -12.58
C ALA A 32 6.87 -0.22 -11.77
N SER A 33 6.46 -1.33 -11.17
CA SER A 33 7.33 -2.24 -10.43
C SER A 33 8.40 -2.86 -11.32
N LYS A 34 8.02 -3.29 -12.54
CA LYS A 34 8.95 -3.81 -13.55
C LYS A 34 9.99 -2.77 -13.95
N GLN A 35 9.57 -1.54 -14.28
CA GLN A 35 10.48 -0.46 -14.66
C GLN A 35 11.45 -0.08 -13.52
N LEU A 36 10.96 -0.03 -12.27
CA LEU A 36 11.79 0.22 -11.10
C LEU A 36 12.80 -0.90 -10.84
N SER A 37 12.37 -2.15 -10.98
CA SER A 37 13.24 -3.33 -10.85
C SER A 37 14.34 -3.32 -11.92
N GLU A 38 13.99 -3.06 -13.18
CA GLU A 38 14.96 -2.96 -14.28
C GLU A 38 15.96 -1.80 -14.06
N ALA A 39 15.48 -0.62 -13.63
CA ALA A 39 16.33 0.53 -13.38
C ALA A 39 17.29 0.35 -12.18
N THR A 40 16.93 -0.48 -11.21
CA THR A 40 17.73 -0.72 -10.00
C THR A 40 18.45 -2.07 -9.99
N GLY A 41 18.48 -2.77 -11.13
CA GLY A 41 19.17 -4.06 -11.26
C GLY A 41 18.55 -5.16 -10.39
N GLN A 42 17.22 -5.25 -10.38
CA GLN A 42 16.40 -6.21 -9.62
C GLN A 42 16.48 -6.08 -8.09
N ARG A 43 16.96 -4.93 -7.60
CA ARG A 43 17.09 -4.69 -6.16
C ARG A 43 15.80 -4.17 -5.52
N LEU A 44 15.00 -3.40 -6.25
CA LEU A 44 13.74 -2.85 -5.75
C LEU A 44 12.52 -3.51 -6.39
N ARG A 45 11.50 -3.74 -5.56
CA ARG A 45 10.19 -4.16 -6.02
C ARG A 45 9.10 -3.32 -5.38
N LEU A 46 8.14 -2.90 -6.18
CA LEU A 46 6.98 -2.14 -5.74
C LEU A 46 5.77 -3.08 -5.64
N SER A 47 5.11 -3.07 -4.48
CA SER A 47 3.90 -3.85 -4.22
C SER A 47 2.94 -3.08 -3.33
N LYS A 48 1.69 -3.55 -3.27
CA LYS A 48 0.71 -3.09 -2.28
C LYS A 48 0.84 -3.97 -1.05
N ALA A 49 0.96 -3.36 0.12
CA ALA A 49 0.97 -4.09 1.38
C ALA A 49 0.23 -3.29 2.45
N THR A 50 -0.39 -3.99 3.39
CA THR A 50 -1.02 -3.35 4.54
C THR A 50 0.07 -3.01 5.55
N ALA A 51 0.29 -1.71 5.77
CA ALA A 51 1.19 -1.20 6.79
C ALA A 51 0.39 -0.82 8.05
N THR A 52 1.03 -0.85 9.21
CA THR A 52 0.40 -0.43 10.47
C THR A 52 0.93 0.93 10.88
N LYS A 53 0.02 1.90 11.07
CA LYS A 53 0.39 3.22 11.60
C LYS A 53 0.22 3.17 13.10
N ARG A 54 1.29 3.39 13.83
CA ARG A 54 1.23 3.51 15.28
C ARG A 54 0.80 4.93 15.63
N ILE A 55 -0.47 5.11 15.97
CA ILE A 55 -0.95 6.40 16.49
C ILE A 55 -0.58 6.45 17.96
N LEU A 56 0.41 7.27 18.31
CA LEU A 56 0.60 7.64 19.70
C LEU A 56 -0.61 8.48 20.12
N PRO A 57 -1.31 8.12 21.22
CA PRO A 57 -2.34 9.00 21.76
C PRO A 57 -1.68 10.35 22.08
N ALA A 58 -2.32 11.44 21.64
CA ALA A 58 -1.81 12.78 21.82
C ALA A 58 -1.43 13.04 23.30
N PRO A 59 -0.35 13.79 23.59
CA PRO A 59 -0.05 14.21 24.94
C PRO A 59 -1.24 15.02 25.47
N LEU A 60 -1.61 14.72 26.71
CA LEU A 60 -2.76 15.18 27.47
C LEU A 60 -2.77 16.71 27.77
N GLU A 61 -2.09 17.51 26.95
CA GLU A 61 -1.97 18.97 27.11
C GLU A 61 -3.24 19.71 26.65
N ALA A 62 -4.16 19.03 25.94
CA ALA A 62 -5.46 19.57 25.55
C ALA A 62 -6.58 19.34 26.57
N ILE A 63 -6.30 18.71 27.72
CA ILE A 63 -7.24 18.66 28.85
C ILE A 63 -6.91 19.83 29.77
N GLY A 64 -7.20 21.04 29.28
CA GLY A 64 -7.30 22.21 30.13
C GLY A 64 -8.49 22.06 31.06
N LEU A 65 -8.25 21.83 32.36
CA LEU A 65 -8.99 22.38 33.50
C LEU A 65 -8.60 21.64 34.79
N GLY A 66 -8.03 22.40 35.74
CA GLY A 66 -8.18 22.09 37.16
C GLY A 66 -7.03 21.31 37.80
N ALA A 67 -6.20 22.04 38.52
CA ALA A 67 -5.16 21.52 39.39
C ALA A 67 -5.73 20.79 40.62
N THR A 68 -6.30 19.58 40.50
CA THR A 68 -6.66 18.72 41.66
C THR A 68 -6.84 17.23 41.31
N ALA A 69 -5.97 16.63 40.51
CA ALA A 69 -6.03 15.17 40.27
C ALA A 69 -4.62 14.54 40.22
N SER A 70 -3.76 14.91 41.16
CA SER A 70 -2.58 14.10 41.44
C SER A 70 -3.02 12.72 41.97
N LEU A 71 -2.34 11.68 41.48
CA LEU A 71 -2.06 10.40 42.16
C LEU A 71 -2.96 9.15 42.00
N LEU A 72 -4.05 9.11 41.23
CA LEU A 72 -4.88 7.88 41.15
C LEU A 72 -5.33 7.43 39.75
N MET A 73 -4.43 7.40 38.76
CA MET A 73 -4.64 6.55 37.57
C MET A 73 -3.34 5.84 37.18
N SER A 74 -3.20 4.67 37.80
CA SER A 74 -2.64 3.42 37.29
C SER A 74 -1.87 3.43 35.96
N ALA A 75 -0.79 2.65 35.98
CA ALA A 75 0.10 2.27 34.89
C ALA A 75 -0.54 1.64 33.63
N SER A 76 -1.86 1.77 33.43
CA SER A 76 -2.64 1.11 32.38
C SER A 76 -2.98 2.01 31.17
N ILE A 77 -2.77 3.33 31.25
CA ILE A 77 -3.07 4.25 30.11
C ILE A 77 -1.90 4.34 29.09
N ARG A 78 -0.72 3.79 29.41
CA ARG A 78 0.48 3.93 28.55
C ARG A 78 0.53 3.00 27.32
N LYS A 79 -0.46 2.12 27.09
CA LYS A 79 -0.30 0.98 26.16
C LYS A 79 -1.46 0.69 25.20
N ALA A 80 -2.27 1.68 24.86
CA ALA A 80 -3.17 1.55 23.71
C ALA A 80 -2.71 2.50 22.60
N ALA A 81 -1.53 2.24 22.03
CA ALA A 81 -1.25 2.76 20.69
C ALA A 81 -2.21 2.02 19.75
N ALA A 82 -3.25 2.70 19.29
CA ALA A 82 -4.15 2.11 18.31
C ALA A 82 -3.34 1.88 17.02
N GLU A 83 -3.15 0.61 16.67
CA GLU A 83 -2.57 0.20 15.40
C GLU A 83 -3.72 0.19 14.39
N ILE A 84 -3.76 1.17 13.51
CA ILE A 84 -4.72 1.18 12.42
C ILE A 84 -4.02 0.59 11.19
N PRO A 85 -4.48 -0.57 10.67
CA PRO A 85 -4.01 -1.08 9.40
C PRO A 85 -4.42 -0.11 8.29
N TYR A 86 -3.48 0.26 7.45
CA TYR A 86 -3.73 1.06 6.26
C TYR A 86 -3.02 0.42 5.08
N ASP A 87 -3.66 0.44 3.92
CA ASP A 87 -3.01 -0.03 2.71
C ASP A 87 -1.99 1.01 2.25
N ALA A 88 -0.82 0.54 1.86
CA ALA A 88 0.28 1.37 1.43
C ALA A 88 0.93 0.80 0.18
N LEU A 89 1.52 1.70 -0.60
CA LEU A 89 2.45 1.33 -1.64
C LEU A 89 3.83 1.16 -0.99
N VAL A 90 4.37 -0.05 -1.02
CA VAL A 90 5.62 -0.40 -0.35
C VAL A 90 6.68 -0.75 -1.38
N LEU A 91 7.89 -0.24 -1.14
CA LEU A 91 9.10 -0.70 -1.80
C LEU A 91 9.79 -1.73 -0.92
N THR A 92 10.05 -2.90 -1.49
CA THR A 92 10.81 -3.96 -0.85
C THR A 92 12.16 -4.07 -1.53
N VAL A 93 13.22 -4.09 -0.73
CA VAL A 93 14.58 -4.34 -1.21
C VAL A 93 14.91 -5.83 -1.09
N ALA A 94 15.40 -6.42 -2.17
CA ALA A 94 15.88 -7.80 -2.15
C ALA A 94 17.13 -7.93 -1.25
N GLY A 95 17.16 -8.97 -0.40
CA GLY A 95 18.33 -9.30 0.43
C GLY A 95 18.42 -8.60 1.79
N VAL A 96 17.39 -7.83 2.22
CA VAL A 96 17.37 -7.19 3.54
C VAL A 96 16.14 -7.64 4.34
N PRO A 97 16.29 -8.28 5.51
CA PRO A 97 15.17 -8.54 6.39
C PRO A 97 14.58 -7.20 6.89
N ASN A 98 13.28 -7.01 6.71
CA ASN A 98 12.57 -5.74 6.99
C ASN A 98 13.00 -4.54 6.10
N GLY A 99 13.55 -4.79 4.91
CA GLY A 99 13.86 -3.76 3.91
C GLY A 99 12.61 -3.20 3.20
N GLN A 100 11.53 -2.95 3.94
CA GLN A 100 10.27 -2.43 3.42
C GLN A 100 10.14 -0.94 3.74
N LEU A 101 9.74 -0.16 2.74
CA LEU A 101 9.47 1.27 2.88
C LEU A 101 8.11 1.62 2.29
N ALA A 102 7.21 2.09 3.13
CA ALA A 102 5.94 2.67 2.70
C ALA A 102 6.19 4.05 2.06
N LEU A 103 5.93 4.15 0.76
CA LEU A 103 6.06 5.41 0.00
C LEU A 103 4.83 6.30 0.13
N CYS A 104 3.64 5.69 0.09
CA CYS A 104 2.39 6.42 0.16
C CYS A 104 1.27 5.57 0.75
N GLU A 105 0.30 6.23 1.38
CA GLU A 105 -0.96 5.58 1.78
C GLU A 105 -1.82 5.40 0.53
N TRP A 106 -2.34 4.19 0.35
CA TRP A 106 -3.17 3.76 -0.77
C TRP A 106 -4.61 3.58 -0.30
N LYS A 107 -5.58 4.14 -1.02
CA LYS A 107 -7.00 3.88 -0.80
C LYS A 107 -7.69 3.66 -2.13
N GLU A 108 -8.35 2.53 -2.29
CA GLU A 108 -9.14 2.22 -3.49
C GLU A 108 -10.64 2.21 -3.19
N ALA A 109 -11.44 2.56 -4.18
CA ALA A 109 -12.88 2.41 -4.12
C ALA A 109 -13.28 0.95 -4.41
N GLN A 110 -14.49 0.58 -3.99
CA GLN A 110 -15.05 -0.75 -4.24
C GLN A 110 -15.20 -1.08 -5.74
N GLU A 111 -15.30 -0.06 -6.60
CA GLU A 111 -15.32 -0.19 -8.06
C GLU A 111 -13.91 -0.15 -8.69
N GLY A 112 -12.84 -0.17 -7.90
CA GLY A 112 -11.45 0.03 -8.31
C GLY A 112 -11.07 1.51 -8.36
N PHE A 113 -11.67 2.26 -9.28
CA PHE A 113 -11.53 3.72 -9.32
C PHE A 113 -12.67 4.42 -8.59
N PRO A 114 -12.44 5.59 -7.97
CA PRO A 114 -11.16 6.31 -7.88
C PRO A 114 -10.19 5.71 -6.85
N VAL A 115 -8.90 5.96 -7.07
CA VAL A 115 -7.80 5.63 -6.15
C VAL A 115 -7.26 6.91 -5.53
N SER A 116 -7.13 6.96 -4.21
CA SER A 116 -6.48 8.07 -3.50
C SER A 116 -5.10 7.68 -3.00
N LEU A 117 -4.10 8.48 -3.35
CA LEU A 117 -2.71 8.36 -2.91
C LEU A 117 -2.42 9.51 -1.93
N LYS A 118 -1.97 9.20 -0.70
CA LYS A 118 -1.47 10.24 0.22
C LYS A 118 0.03 10.09 0.43
N PHE A 119 0.78 11.16 0.16
CA PHE A 119 2.23 11.21 0.30
C PHE A 119 2.69 12.63 0.61
N SER A 120 3.71 12.79 1.45
CA SER A 120 4.33 14.10 1.77
C SER A 120 3.31 15.22 2.12
N GLY A 121 2.23 14.85 2.83
CA GLY A 121 1.13 15.76 3.22
C GLY A 121 0.16 16.15 2.10
N LYS A 122 0.34 15.62 0.89
CA LYS A 122 -0.54 15.80 -0.28
C LYS A 122 -1.45 14.59 -0.45
N GLU A 123 -2.66 14.83 -0.94
CA GLU A 123 -3.60 13.78 -1.32
C GLU A 123 -3.97 13.94 -2.79
N LEU A 124 -3.79 12.87 -3.58
CA LEU A 124 -4.05 12.84 -5.00
C LEU A 124 -5.14 11.80 -5.29
N THR A 125 -6.26 12.24 -5.86
CA THR A 125 -7.34 11.35 -6.28
C THR A 125 -7.27 11.08 -7.78
N CYS A 126 -7.01 9.83 -8.13
CA CYS A 126 -6.88 9.34 -9.48
C CYS A 126 -8.19 8.68 -9.92
N ARG A 127 -8.85 9.23 -10.93
CA ARG A 127 -10.12 8.69 -11.47
C ARG A 127 -9.94 7.71 -12.62
N ASP A 128 -8.77 7.75 -13.27
CA ASP A 128 -8.47 7.02 -14.49
C ASP A 128 -7.05 6.44 -14.44
N LYS A 129 -6.78 5.46 -15.31
CA LYS A 129 -5.45 4.84 -15.48
C LYS A 129 -4.34 5.88 -15.67
N ARG A 130 -4.53 6.85 -16.57
CA ARG A 130 -3.53 7.90 -16.86
C ARG A 130 -3.23 8.78 -15.65
N SER A 131 -4.27 9.09 -14.87
CA SER A 131 -4.13 9.90 -13.65
C SER A 131 -3.37 9.14 -12.58
N LEU A 132 -3.57 7.81 -12.50
CA LEU A 132 -2.81 6.94 -11.59
C LEU A 132 -1.33 6.86 -11.99
N GLU A 133 -1.04 6.68 -13.28
CA GLU A 133 0.33 6.68 -13.81
C GLU A 133 1.05 8.00 -13.47
N ALA A 134 0.43 9.14 -13.76
CA ALA A 134 0.97 10.46 -13.40
C ALA A 134 1.12 10.65 -11.88
N GLY A 135 0.19 10.10 -11.10
CA GLY A 135 0.25 10.11 -9.65
C GLY A 135 1.43 9.34 -9.09
N LEU A 136 1.67 8.12 -9.60
CA LEU A 136 2.82 7.31 -9.25
C LEU A 136 4.14 8.00 -9.64
N MET A 137 4.21 8.61 -10.83
CA MET A 137 5.37 9.41 -11.21
C MET A 137 5.62 10.56 -10.23
N SER A 138 4.56 11.22 -9.76
CA SER A 138 4.66 12.29 -8.77
C SER A 138 5.14 11.80 -7.40
N VAL A 139 4.69 10.61 -6.96
CA VAL A 139 5.15 9.96 -5.72
C VAL A 139 6.64 9.61 -5.82
N LEU A 140 7.07 9.01 -6.93
CA LEU A 140 8.45 8.57 -7.13
C LEU A 140 9.42 9.75 -7.35
N SER A 141 8.94 10.85 -7.93
CA SER A 141 9.74 12.06 -8.15
C SER A 141 9.81 12.97 -6.92
N ASP A 142 9.11 12.64 -5.84
CA ASP A 142 9.14 13.42 -4.61
C ASP A 142 10.49 13.28 -3.90
N ALA A 143 11.06 14.41 -3.47
CA ALA A 143 12.40 14.44 -2.89
C ALA A 143 12.50 13.66 -1.58
N ASP A 144 11.44 13.66 -0.76
CA ASP A 144 11.43 12.93 0.51
C ASP A 144 11.40 11.41 0.26
N ASN A 145 10.64 10.97 -0.74
CA ASN A 145 10.63 9.57 -1.16
C ASN A 145 11.97 9.15 -1.78
N GLY A 146 12.55 9.98 -2.66
CA GLY A 146 13.86 9.72 -3.25
C GLY A 146 14.97 9.55 -2.20
N ARG A 147 14.97 10.37 -1.14
CA ARG A 147 15.93 10.23 -0.02
C ARG A 147 15.74 8.92 0.73
N GLN A 148 14.50 8.52 0.99
CA GLN A 148 14.21 7.28 1.71
C GLN A 148 14.63 6.05 0.88
N ILE A 149 14.43 6.10 -0.44
CA ILE A 149 14.88 5.05 -1.38
C ILE A 149 16.42 4.96 -1.38
N ASP A 150 17.13 6.09 -1.48
CA ASP A 150 18.61 6.11 -1.44
C ASP A 150 19.14 5.54 -0.12
N GLN A 151 18.52 5.90 1.02
CA GLN A 151 18.88 5.35 2.32
C GLN A 151 18.66 3.84 2.41
N LEU A 152 17.56 3.33 1.85
CA LEU A 152 17.30 1.90 1.78
C LEU A 152 18.34 1.17 0.93
N LEU A 153 18.67 1.69 -0.24
CA LEU A 153 19.67 1.09 -1.12
C LEU A 153 21.04 1.05 -0.46
N ARG A 154 21.47 2.13 0.20
CA ARG A 154 22.72 2.15 0.97
C ARG A 154 22.73 1.13 2.11
N LYS A 155 21.63 1.02 2.86
CA LYS A 155 21.49 0.00 3.92
C LYS A 155 21.61 -1.41 3.35
N ALA A 156 21.00 -1.66 2.20
CA ALA A 156 21.09 -2.94 1.52
C ALA A 156 22.52 -3.25 1.04
N GLU A 157 23.25 -2.27 0.51
CA GLU A 157 24.65 -2.44 0.13
C GLU A 157 25.54 -2.81 1.33
N ILE A 158 25.29 -2.20 2.49
CA ILE A 158 25.99 -2.52 3.74
C ILE A 158 25.65 -3.94 4.21
N ALA A 159 24.36 -4.33 4.16
CA ALA A 159 23.90 -5.66 4.57
C ALA A 159 24.49 -6.79 3.71
N VAL A 160 24.60 -6.57 2.40
CA VAL A 160 25.23 -7.50 1.45
C VAL A 160 26.73 -7.68 1.75
N GLN A 161 27.42 -6.62 2.18
CA GLN A 161 28.83 -6.71 2.57
C GLN A 161 29.05 -7.43 3.92
N SER A 162 28.06 -7.43 4.81
CA SER A 162 28.12 -8.14 6.09
C SER A 162 27.80 -9.65 6.00
N GLY A 163 27.47 -10.18 4.81
CA GLY A 163 27.34 -11.63 4.60
C GLY A 163 26.06 -12.25 5.19
N GLU A 164 25.01 -11.46 5.43
CA GLU A 164 23.70 -12.02 5.79
C GLU A 164 23.07 -12.73 4.59
N PRO A 165 22.45 -13.91 4.78
CA PRO A 165 22.01 -14.74 3.67
C PRO A 165 20.93 -14.04 2.83
N ASN A 166 21.14 -14.08 1.52
CA ASN A 166 20.24 -13.60 0.48
C ASN A 166 18.97 -14.50 0.44
N ILE A 167 17.96 -14.16 1.25
CA ILE A 167 16.65 -14.81 1.17
C ILE A 167 15.90 -14.20 0.00
N ILE A 168 15.93 -14.91 -1.12
CA ILE A 168 15.07 -14.64 -2.27
C ILE A 168 13.66 -15.07 -1.87
N TRP A 169 12.79 -14.10 -1.61
CA TRP A 169 11.36 -14.38 -1.49
C TRP A 169 10.84 -14.68 -2.89
N VAL A 170 10.62 -15.97 -3.18
CA VAL A 170 9.82 -16.41 -4.32
C VAL A 170 8.37 -16.15 -3.93
N ASP A 171 7.67 -15.26 -4.64
CA ASP A 171 6.21 -15.17 -4.45
C ASP A 171 5.59 -16.50 -4.88
N GLU A 172 4.80 -17.10 -3.99
CA GLU A 172 3.89 -18.20 -4.30
C GLU A 172 2.63 -17.72 -5.06
N ASP A 173 2.74 -16.70 -5.92
CA ASP A 173 1.63 -16.16 -6.71
C ASP A 173 1.80 -16.45 -8.22
N GLU A 174 2.32 -17.64 -8.55
CA GLU A 174 2.24 -18.20 -9.91
C GLU A 174 1.07 -19.19 -10.04
N ASP A 175 -0.12 -18.82 -9.52
CA ASP A 175 -1.37 -19.51 -9.83
C ASP A 175 -2.40 -18.56 -10.45
N LEU A 176 -2.01 -18.03 -11.61
CA LEU A 176 -2.94 -17.55 -12.63
C LEU A 176 -3.33 -18.71 -13.58
N SER A 177 -3.76 -19.84 -13.01
CA SER A 177 -4.49 -20.85 -13.78
C SER A 177 -5.97 -20.43 -13.87
N PRO A 178 -6.51 -20.10 -15.06
CA PRO A 178 -7.95 -19.93 -15.20
C PRO A 178 -8.67 -21.26 -14.91
N PRO A 179 -9.84 -21.27 -14.25
CA PRO A 179 -10.57 -22.51 -13.99
C PRO A 179 -10.94 -23.16 -15.33
N ALA A 180 -10.34 -24.32 -15.60
CA ALA A 180 -10.66 -25.15 -16.74
C ALA A 180 -12.15 -25.47 -16.72
N HIS A 181 -12.84 -25.01 -17.76
CA HIS A 181 -14.23 -25.34 -18.04
C HIS A 181 -14.43 -26.87 -18.02
N LEU A 182 -15.39 -27.31 -17.21
CA LEU A 182 -15.97 -28.65 -17.26
C LEU A 182 -16.50 -28.94 -18.67
N PRO A 183 -16.10 -30.05 -19.33
CA PRO A 183 -16.93 -30.64 -20.35
C PRO A 183 -17.97 -31.55 -19.68
N ARG A 184 -19.26 -31.21 -19.83
CA ARG A 184 -20.37 -32.16 -19.66
C ARG A 184 -20.35 -33.15 -20.83
N PRO A 185 -20.58 -34.43 -20.56
CA PRO A 185 -21.77 -35.08 -21.11
C PRO A 185 -22.75 -35.51 -20.02
#